data_AF-A0A4U3I420-F1
#
_entry.id   AF-A0A4U3I420-F1
#
_cell.length_a   1.000
_cell.length_b   1.000
_cell.length_c   1.000
_cell.angle_alpha   90.00
_cell.angle_beta   90.00
_cell.angle_gamma   90.00
#
_symmetry.space_group_name_H-M   'P 1'
#
loop_
_entity.id
_entity.type
_entity.pdbx_description
1 polymer ?
#
loop_
_entity_poly.entity_id
_entity_poly.type
_entity_poly.pdbx_seq_one_letter_code
_entity_poly.pdbx_strand_id
1 'polypeptide(L)'
;MLATIKLTTYWFRVDSFEMTRDDLERFRTYIVSESDEPIRIGVTVFRCSRGFMCFADSGVPEELHFNESPAQIIYLIDAALSNLSSR
;
A
#
# COMPACT_ATOMS: atom_id res chain seq x y z
N MET A 1 4.78 -3.10 -17.24
CA MET A 1 3.31 -2.85 -17.20
C MET A 1 2.98 -2.31 -15.82
N LEU A 2 2.10 -1.32 -15.73
CA LEU A 2 1.65 -0.76 -14.46
C LEU A 2 0.28 -1.35 -14.09
N ALA A 3 0.07 -1.58 -12.80
CA ALA A 3 -1.24 -1.86 -12.23
C ALA A 3 -1.65 -0.71 -11.30
N THR A 4 -2.95 -0.52 -11.13
CA THR A 4 -3.50 0.50 -10.23
C THR A 4 -4.10 -0.16 -9.01
N ILE A 5 -3.61 0.20 -7.82
CA ILE A 5 -4.28 -0.11 -6.55
C ILE A 5 -5.02 1.14 -6.06
N LYS A 6 -6.22 0.95 -5.52
CA LYS A 6 -7.00 2.01 -4.89
C LYS A 6 -7.10 1.73 -3.40
N LEU A 7 -6.74 2.70 -2.58
CA LEU A 7 -6.87 2.64 -1.13
C LEU A 7 -7.72 3.80 -0.64
N THR A 8 -8.47 3.57 0.43
CA THR A 8 -9.39 4.53 1.01
C THR A 8 -8.76 5.11 2.26
N THR A 9 -8.48 6.40 2.27
CA THR A 9 -7.98 7.10 3.45
C THR A 9 -9.03 7.20 4.56
N TYR A 10 -8.60 7.48 5.79
CA TYR A 10 -9.47 7.75 6.94
C TYR A 10 -10.60 8.77 6.66
N TRP A 11 -10.35 9.78 5.81
CA TRP A 11 -11.35 10.77 5.40
C TRP A 11 -12.26 10.32 4.24
N PHE A 12 -12.32 9.02 3.96
CA PHE A 12 -13.11 8.43 2.86
C PHE A 12 -12.70 8.91 1.45
N ARG A 13 -11.51 9.51 1.31
CA ARG A 13 -10.93 9.83 0.00
C ARG A 13 -10.25 8.59 -0.56
N VAL A 14 -10.54 8.27 -1.82
CA VAL A 14 -9.90 7.17 -2.54
C VAL A 14 -8.67 7.69 -3.27
N ASP A 15 -7.50 7.18 -2.90
CA ASP A 15 -6.24 7.46 -3.59
C ASP A 15 -5.86 6.29 -4.49
N SER A 16 -5.37 6.59 -5.69
CA SER A 16 -4.96 5.60 -6.69
C SER A 16 -3.45 5.60 -6.85
N PHE A 17 -2.85 4.42 -6.80
CA PHE A 17 -1.41 4.22 -6.90
C PHE A 17 -1.08 3.37 -8.11
N GLU A 18 -0.33 3.93 -9.03
CA GLU A 18 0.26 3.18 -10.14
C GLU A 18 1.54 2.51 -9.68
N MET A 19 1.60 1.19 -9.82
CA MET A 19 2.71 0.38 -9.32
C MET A 19 3.18 -0.61 -10.39
N THR A 20 4.49 -0.80 -10.48
CA THR A 20 5.08 -1.89 -11.27
C THR A 20 4.87 -3.24 -10.57
N ARG A 21 5.17 -4.35 -11.24
CA ARG A 21 5.18 -5.68 -10.60
C ARG A 21 6.13 -5.71 -9.41
N ASP A 22 7.34 -5.18 -9.56
CA ASP A 22 8.35 -5.15 -8.51
C ASP A 22 7.91 -4.29 -7.31
N ASP A 23 7.23 -3.16 -7.57
CA ASP A 23 6.63 -2.32 -6.52
C ASP A 23 5.59 -3.09 -5.71
N LEU A 24 4.71 -3.83 -6.39
CA LEU A 24 3.68 -4.67 -5.77
C LEU A 24 4.30 -5.76 -4.89
N GLU A 25 5.29 -6.48 -5.41
CA GLU A 25 5.98 -7.56 -4.67
C GLU A 25 6.73 -7.01 -3.45
N ARG A 26 7.40 -5.87 -3.59
CA ARG A 26 8.07 -5.18 -2.47
C ARG A 26 7.06 -4.71 -1.43
N PHE A 27 5.93 -4.14 -1.86
CA PHE A 27 4.91 -3.64 -0.95
C PHE A 27 4.26 -4.80 -0.17
N ARG A 28 3.94 -5.90 -0.84
CA ARG A 28 3.44 -7.12 -0.21
C ARG A 28 4.42 -7.67 0.83
N THR A 29 5.69 -7.80 0.45
CA THR A 29 6.76 -8.30 1.35
C THR A 29 6.90 -7.42 2.58
N TYR A 30 6.83 -6.11 2.40
CA TYR A 30 6.87 -5.15 3.49
C TYR A 30 5.71 -5.35 4.48
N ILE A 31 4.46 -5.43 3.98
CA ILE A 31 3.29 -5.60 4.84
C ILE A 31 3.38 -6.93 5.62
N VAL A 32 3.81 -8.00 4.96
CA VAL A 32 3.99 -9.33 5.60
C VAL A 32 5.12 -9.34 6.64
N SER A 33 6.14 -8.49 6.48
CA SER A 33 7.25 -8.41 7.44
C SER A 33 6.85 -7.75 8.77
N GLU A 34 5.67 -7.12 8.84
CA GLU A 34 5.20 -6.35 9.99
C GLU A 34 6.18 -5.26 10.45
N SER A 35 7.07 -4.81 9.55
CA SER A 35 8.01 -3.73 9.82
C SER A 35 7.27 -2.42 10.04
N ASP A 36 7.68 -1.67 11.06
CA ASP A 36 7.25 -0.31 11.31
C ASP A 36 8.20 0.72 10.69
N GLU A 37 9.23 0.33 9.93
CA GLU A 37 10.11 1.27 9.26
C GLU A 37 9.44 1.82 7.99
N PRO A 38 9.63 3.10 7.62
CA PRO A 38 9.08 3.63 6.37
C PRO A 38 9.65 2.91 5.13
N ILE A 39 8.79 2.61 4.15
CA ILE A 39 9.17 2.09 2.84
C ILE A 39 8.73 3.04 1.72
N ARG A 40 9.61 3.26 0.74
CA ARG A 40 9.23 3.95 -0.50
C ARG A 40 8.82 2.94 -1.57
N ILE A 41 7.60 3.09 -2.07
CA ILE A 41 7.04 2.32 -3.20
C ILE A 41 6.61 3.34 -4.26
N GLY A 42 7.20 3.26 -5.46
CA GLY A 42 7.10 4.34 -6.43
C GLY A 42 7.52 5.70 -5.85
N VAL A 43 6.63 6.69 -5.91
CA VAL A 43 6.86 8.06 -5.38
C VAL A 43 6.35 8.25 -3.95
N THR A 44 5.61 7.29 -3.41
CA THR A 44 4.93 7.41 -2.11
C THR A 44 5.72 6.68 -1.03
N VAL A 45 5.76 7.27 0.17
CA VAL A 45 6.36 6.62 1.35
C VAL A 45 5.26 6.11 2.27
N PHE A 46 5.30 4.82 2.55
CA PHE A 46 4.32 4.11 3.37
C PHE A 46 4.95 3.67 4.69
N ARG A 47 4.13 3.48 5.71
CA ARG A 47 4.54 2.90 7.00
C ARG A 47 3.41 2.06 7.58
N CYS A 48 3.72 0.91 8.17
CA CYS A 48 2.79 0.21 9.06
C CYS A 48 2.90 0.80 10.46
N SER A 49 1.80 1.26 11.04
CA SER A 49 1.75 1.80 12.41
C SER A 49 0.48 1.36 13.11
N ARG A 50 0.62 0.78 14.31
CA ARG A 50 -0.50 0.31 15.14
C ARG A 50 -1.52 -0.58 14.38
N GLY A 51 -1.04 -1.38 13.43
CA GLY A 51 -1.88 -2.28 12.63
C GLY A 51 -2.58 -1.64 11.42
N PHE A 52 -2.27 -0.38 11.12
CA PHE A 52 -2.76 0.33 9.93
C PHE A 52 -1.62 0.68 9.00
N MET A 53 -1.90 0.75 7.70
CA MET A 53 -1.00 1.35 6.73
C MET A 53 -1.24 2.85 6.67
N CYS A 54 -0.17 3.65 6.69
CA CYS A 54 -0.22 5.11 6.67
C CYS A 54 0.75 5.68 5.64
N PHE A 55 0.53 6.96 5.29
CA PHE A 55 1.55 7.79 4.67
C PHE A 55 2.65 8.14 5.70
N ALA A 56 3.92 7.99 5.33
CA ALA A 56 5.05 8.22 6.23
C ALA A 56 5.71 9.60 6.06
N ASP A 57 5.42 10.30 4.96
CA ASP A 57 5.94 11.62 4.59
C ASP A 57 5.14 12.78 5.22
N SER A 58 3.98 12.46 5.78
CA SER A 58 3.14 13.41 6.48
C SER A 58 3.45 13.36 7.97
N GLY A 59 3.93 14.47 8.54
CA GLY A 59 4.42 14.56 9.93
C GLY A 59 3.40 14.24 11.04
N VAL A 60 2.21 13.74 10.70
CA VAL A 60 1.18 13.27 11.63
C VAL A 60 0.67 11.89 11.17
N PRO A 61 1.36 10.78 11.54
CA PRO A 61 1.08 9.43 11.03
C PRO A 61 -0.30 8.88 11.41
N GLU A 62 -0.92 9.40 12.48
CA GLU A 62 -2.14 8.81 13.05
C GLU A 62 -3.41 9.21 12.29
N GLU A 63 -3.44 10.38 11.64
CA GLU A 63 -4.61 10.88 10.91
C GLU A 63 -4.60 10.54 9.41
N LEU A 64 -3.47 10.02 8.90
CA LEU A 64 -3.22 9.76 7.49
C LEU A 64 -3.03 8.26 7.22
N HIS A 65 -3.92 7.46 7.80
CA HIS A 65 -3.99 6.02 7.61
C HIS A 65 -5.04 5.64 6.56
N PHE A 66 -4.91 4.41 6.03
CA PHE A 66 -5.89 3.78 5.16
C PHE A 66 -6.89 2.95 5.97
N ASN A 67 -8.14 2.94 5.53
CA ASN A 67 -9.24 2.17 6.12
C ASN A 67 -9.09 0.67 5.85
N GLU A 68 -8.40 0.29 4.77
CA GLU A 68 -8.08 -1.10 4.49
C GLU A 68 -7.07 -1.63 5.52
N SER A 69 -7.40 -2.76 6.13
CA SER A 69 -6.44 -3.51 6.94
C SER A 69 -5.26 -4.02 6.10
N PRO A 70 -4.10 -4.29 6.71
CA PRO A 70 -2.96 -4.91 6.04
C PRO A 70 -3.33 -6.13 5.16
N ALA A 71 -4.21 -7.00 5.65
CA ALA A 71 -4.68 -8.17 4.92
C ALA A 71 -5.51 -7.81 3.67
N GLN A 72 -6.36 -6.78 3.74
CA GLN A 72 -7.12 -6.30 2.58
C GLN A 72 -6.19 -5.67 1.53
N ILE A 73 -5.16 -4.94 1.96
CA ILE A 73 -4.17 -4.37 1.06
C ILE A 73 -3.38 -5.49 0.35
N ILE A 74 -2.97 -6.54 1.07
CA ILE A 74 -2.33 -7.71 0.46
C ILE A 74 -3.24 -8.35 -0.59
N TYR A 75 -4.54 -8.53 -0.29
CA TYR A 75 -5.49 -9.08 -1.25
C TYR A 75 -5.59 -8.25 -2.54
N LEU A 76 -5.62 -6.91 -2.42
CA LEU A 76 -5.63 -6.01 -3.58
C LEU A 76 -4.33 -6.12 -4.40
N ILE A 77 -3.18 -6.27 -3.72
CA ILE A 77 -1.89 -6.50 -4.37
C ILE A 77 -1.87 -7.83 -5.13
N ASP A 78 -2.31 -8.92 -4.51
CA ASP A 78 -2.32 -10.25 -5.13
C ASP A 78 -3.25 -10.30 -6.35
N ALA A 79 -4.40 -9.60 -6.30
CA ALA A 79 -5.28 -9.43 -7.45
C ALA A 79 -4.61 -8.64 -8.58
N ALA A 80 -3.90 -7.55 -8.26
CA ALA A 80 -3.16 -6.77 -9.24
C ALA A 80 -2.04 -7.58 -9.92
N LEU A 81 -1.26 -8.34 -9.14
CA LEU A 81 -0.21 -9.22 -9.66
C LEU A 81 -0.75 -10.32 -10.59
N SER A 82 -1.89 -10.90 -10.23
CA SER A 82 -2.57 -11.92 -11.06
C SER A 82 -2.98 -11.35 -12.41
N ASN A 83 -3.58 -10.15 -12.43
CA ASN A 83 -3.99 -9.46 -13.65
C ASN A 83 -2.82 -9.08 -14.57
N LEU A 84 -1.64 -8.80 -14.00
CA LEU A 84 -0.42 -8.54 -14.76
C LEU A 84 0.20 -9.81 -15.37
N SER A 85 -0.15 -10.99 -14.88
CA SER A 85 0.40 -12.27 -15.33
C SER A 85 -0.46 -12.93 -16.40
N SER A 86 -1.74 -12.53 -16.52
CA SER A 86 -2.67 -12.98 -17.56
C SER A 86 -2.58 -12.18 -18.86
N ARG A 87 -1.67 -11.22 -18.95
CA ARG A 87 -1.43 -10.36 -20.12
C ARG A 87 -0.04 -10.60 -20.68
#